data_AF-A0A3B9J4F7-F1
#
_entry.id   AF-A0A3B9J4F7-F1
#
_cell.length_a   1.000
_cell.length_b   1.000
_cell.length_c   1.000
_cell.angle_alpha   90.00
_cell.angle_beta   90.00
_cell.angle_gamma   90.00
#
_symmetry.space_group_name_H-M   'P 1'
#
loop_
_entity.id
_entity.type
_entity.pdbx_description
1 polymer ?
#
loop_
_entity_poly.entity_id
_entity_poly.type
_entity_poly.pdbx_seq_one_letter_code
_entity_poly.pdbx_strand_id
1 'polypeptide(L)'
;GIEKVERALNIDNLYDQVSSNLVHQMSAALKAKELYRRDRDYVVQNGEVRIVDEFTGRILDGRRWSEGLHQAVEAKEGVSIKAENQTLATITLQNYFRLYNKLAGMTGTATTEAAEFGNTYGLDVVPVPTHRPVKRQDHADLIYKTENSKIEAVVDDIEERRATGQPILVGTVSVENSEKISRALDQRGITHNVLNAKEHNREAEIVTQAGRLGAVTVATNMAGRGVDILLGGNPEGLARQDLFRDGMDPAHPANAAHLEARVAHHEPSCTNEGQQVKDVGGLYVLGTERHESRRIDNQLRGRSGRQGDPGESRFYLSLEDDLMRLFATGAMNWVMDRALPDDTPIEANMVTKAIERAQNTVEQKNAEVRKNVLKYDEVMNEQRKVIYARRSQILNGEDLREESLEYIESAVAQIVDQFCGDEDRLEWDLEAIHAETNSYWPTELTVDGMRQLNDVTTLEQDMVDDAVRHFEKRESELGASTMREVERQVLLRIIDQRWREHLYEMDYLREGIHLRGIGQKDPVAEWQREGFDMFSSMLESVYSDFVKYAMHAEVVIADGQRSGDGLTYSSSDSNPQLSPAAAPPKSVAPNQTSKQTQVVKTEEQKIGRNDPCHCGSGKKFKHCCGR
;
A
#
# COMPACT_ATOMS: atom_id res chain seq x y z
N GLY A 1 -9.39 12.91 -32.79
CA GLY A 1 -8.29 12.73 -31.81
C GLY A 1 -7.63 11.39 -32.04
N ILE A 2 -8.37 10.33 -31.72
CA ILE A 2 -8.02 8.91 -31.94
C ILE A 2 -7.57 8.63 -33.39
N GLU A 3 -8.40 8.97 -34.41
CA GLU A 3 -8.03 8.83 -35.83
C GLU A 3 -6.72 9.51 -36.27
N LYS A 4 -6.32 10.57 -35.55
CA LYS A 4 -5.07 11.30 -35.85
C LYS A 4 -3.86 10.53 -35.32
N VAL A 5 -4.02 9.83 -34.20
CA VAL A 5 -2.99 8.98 -33.61
C VAL A 5 -2.89 7.66 -34.39
N GLU A 6 -4.02 7.07 -34.78
CA GLU A 6 -4.07 5.90 -35.67
C GLU A 6 -3.31 6.15 -36.98
N ARG A 7 -3.57 7.29 -37.63
CA ARG A 7 -2.83 7.72 -38.82
C ARG A 7 -1.34 7.99 -38.57
N ALA A 8 -0.97 8.47 -37.39
CA ALA A 8 0.43 8.75 -37.06
C ALA A 8 1.23 7.47 -36.78
N LEU A 9 0.57 6.45 -36.21
CA LEU A 9 1.14 5.14 -35.90
C LEU A 9 0.97 4.13 -37.04
N ASN A 10 0.23 4.48 -38.09
CA ASN A 10 -0.07 3.63 -39.24
C ASN A 10 -0.76 2.31 -38.83
N ILE A 11 -1.79 2.43 -37.98
CA ILE A 11 -2.64 1.33 -37.51
C ILE A 11 -4.10 1.63 -37.80
N ASP A 12 -4.89 0.58 -38.06
CA ASP A 12 -6.31 0.72 -38.41
C ASP A 12 -7.19 1.02 -37.20
N ASN A 13 -6.83 0.48 -36.03
CA ASN A 13 -7.58 0.64 -34.80
C ASN A 13 -6.63 0.57 -33.58
N LEU A 14 -6.68 1.60 -32.73
CA LEU A 14 -5.92 1.65 -31.48
C LEU A 14 -6.30 0.54 -30.48
N TYR A 15 -7.48 -0.06 -30.61
CA TYR A 15 -8.03 -1.07 -29.70
C TYR A 15 -7.76 -2.52 -30.12
N ASP A 16 -7.34 -2.77 -31.36
CA ASP A 16 -7.19 -4.15 -31.88
C ASP A 16 -5.85 -4.80 -31.50
N GLN A 17 -4.85 -4.01 -31.08
CA GLN A 17 -3.56 -4.52 -30.62
C GLN A 17 -3.50 -4.61 -29.08
N VAL A 18 -4.08 -5.69 -28.55
CA VAL A 18 -4.08 -5.97 -27.10
C VAL A 18 -2.65 -6.02 -26.52
N SER A 19 -1.67 -6.53 -27.28
CA SER A 19 -0.27 -6.68 -26.85
C SER A 19 0.54 -5.38 -26.78
N SER A 20 0.11 -4.31 -27.44
CA SER A 20 0.90 -3.06 -27.57
C SER A 20 0.39 -1.93 -26.68
N ASN A 21 -0.80 -2.10 -26.09
CA ASN A 21 -1.43 -1.19 -25.13
C ASN A 21 -1.31 0.32 -25.47
N LEU A 22 -1.54 0.66 -26.73
CA LEU A 22 -1.34 2.01 -27.25
C LEU A 22 -2.34 3.02 -26.67
N VAL A 23 -3.51 2.55 -26.23
CA VAL A 23 -4.55 3.38 -25.60
C VAL A 23 -4.08 3.91 -24.25
N HIS A 24 -3.51 3.05 -23.40
CA HIS A 24 -2.95 3.45 -22.12
C HIS A 24 -1.78 4.42 -22.31
N GLN A 25 -0.82 4.08 -23.18
CA GLN A 25 0.34 4.93 -23.45
C GLN A 25 -0.07 6.32 -23.97
N MET A 26 -1.05 6.38 -24.88
CA MET A 26 -1.61 7.64 -25.35
C MET A 26 -2.26 8.44 -24.20
N SER A 27 -3.06 7.78 -23.37
CA SER A 27 -3.73 8.40 -22.22
C SER A 27 -2.73 8.95 -21.20
N ALA A 28 -1.72 8.14 -20.83
CA ALA A 28 -0.63 8.53 -19.94
C ALA A 28 0.19 9.69 -20.52
N ALA A 29 0.51 9.66 -21.81
CA ALA A 29 1.20 10.75 -22.49
C ALA A 29 0.40 12.06 -22.50
N LEU A 30 -0.92 12.00 -22.73
CA LEU A 30 -1.81 13.16 -22.68
C LEU A 30 -1.92 13.73 -21.26
N LYS A 31 -2.10 12.87 -20.25
CA LYS A 31 -2.10 13.27 -18.83
C LYS A 31 -0.77 13.93 -18.46
N ALA A 32 0.36 13.29 -18.77
CA ALA A 32 1.69 13.83 -18.52
C ALA A 32 1.89 15.19 -19.19
N LYS A 33 1.40 15.37 -20.42
CA LYS A 33 1.54 16.63 -21.16
C LYS A 33 0.71 17.76 -20.56
N GLU A 34 -0.57 17.54 -20.32
CA GLU A 34 -1.54 18.60 -20.02
C GLU A 34 -1.77 18.82 -18.51
N LEU A 35 -1.73 17.75 -17.71
CA LEU A 35 -2.06 17.80 -16.28
C LEU A 35 -0.84 17.98 -15.39
N TYR A 36 0.32 17.44 -15.78
CA TYR A 36 1.54 17.48 -14.97
C TYR A 36 2.50 18.54 -15.52
N ARG A 37 2.78 19.56 -14.70
CA ARG A 37 3.61 20.72 -15.05
C ARG A 37 4.95 20.65 -14.35
N ARG A 38 6.00 20.81 -15.17
CA ARG A 38 7.37 20.99 -14.70
C ARG A 38 7.46 22.24 -13.80
N ASP A 39 8.28 22.14 -12.77
CA ASP A 39 8.53 23.14 -11.72
C ASP A 39 7.31 23.47 -10.84
N ARG A 40 6.24 22.68 -10.95
CA ARG A 40 5.08 22.71 -10.03
C ARG A 40 4.83 21.33 -9.43
N ASP A 41 4.55 20.36 -10.28
CA ASP A 41 4.19 18.99 -9.85
C ASP A 41 5.43 18.08 -9.78
N TYR A 42 6.48 18.45 -10.51
CA TYR A 42 7.78 17.77 -10.51
C TYR A 42 8.90 18.66 -10.99
N VAL A 43 10.13 18.26 -10.70
CA VAL A 43 11.36 18.85 -11.23
C VAL A 43 12.20 17.77 -11.89
N VAL A 44 13.03 18.16 -12.85
CA VAL A 44 14.02 17.26 -13.47
C VAL A 44 15.39 17.61 -12.88
N GLN A 45 15.98 16.69 -12.11
CA GLN A 45 17.30 16.85 -11.50
C GLN A 45 18.15 15.61 -11.74
N ASN A 46 19.43 15.81 -12.07
CA ASN A 46 20.39 14.72 -12.35
C ASN A 46 19.92 13.71 -13.43
N GLY A 47 19.13 14.18 -14.40
CA GLY A 47 18.55 13.28 -15.41
C GLY A 47 17.49 12.34 -14.85
N GLU A 48 16.79 12.73 -13.79
CA GLU A 48 15.66 11.99 -13.22
C GLU A 48 14.48 12.93 -12.94
N VAL A 49 13.27 12.42 -13.12
CA VAL A 49 12.03 13.12 -12.73
C VAL A 49 11.79 12.91 -11.23
N ARG A 50 11.67 14.01 -10.49
CA ARG A 50 11.47 14.03 -9.05
C ARG A 50 10.15 14.74 -8.72
N ILE A 51 9.25 14.04 -8.05
CA ILE A 51 7.92 14.57 -7.71
C ILE A 51 8.07 15.67 -6.66
N VAL A 52 7.33 16.76 -6.83
CA VAL A 52 7.27 17.86 -5.86
C VAL A 52 5.90 17.83 -5.19
N ASP A 53 5.91 17.93 -3.86
CA ASP A 53 4.69 18.11 -3.09
C ASP A 53 4.14 19.52 -3.33
N GLU A 54 2.91 19.62 -3.84
CA GLU A 54 2.29 20.89 -4.27
C GLU A 54 2.10 21.89 -3.13
N PHE A 55 1.98 21.42 -1.88
CA PHE A 55 1.73 22.27 -0.72
C PHE A 55 3.02 22.73 -0.06
N THR A 56 4.03 21.86 0.01
CA THR A 56 5.28 22.15 0.73
C THR A 56 6.44 22.55 -0.19
N GLY A 57 6.32 22.35 -1.50
CA GLY A 57 7.39 22.56 -2.47
C GLY A 57 8.58 21.62 -2.28
N ARG A 58 8.44 20.58 -1.46
CA ARG A 58 9.51 19.62 -1.14
C ARG A 58 9.57 18.51 -2.18
N ILE A 59 10.79 18.09 -2.50
CA ILE A 59 11.03 16.93 -3.34
C ILE A 59 10.71 15.65 -2.55
N LEU A 60 9.84 14.81 -3.12
CA LEU A 60 9.45 13.52 -2.56
C LEU A 60 10.36 12.41 -3.10
N ASP A 61 11.50 12.21 -2.44
CA ASP A 61 12.48 11.21 -2.83
C ASP A 61 11.94 9.78 -2.76
N GLY A 62 12.29 8.97 -3.78
CA GLY A 62 11.87 7.57 -3.90
C GLY A 62 10.44 7.36 -4.36
N ARG A 63 9.66 8.41 -4.60
CA ARG A 63 8.29 8.30 -5.13
C ARG A 63 8.28 8.39 -6.65
N ARG A 64 7.48 7.53 -7.27
CA ARG A 64 7.16 7.53 -8.70
C ARG A 64 5.65 7.48 -8.88
N TRP A 65 5.15 8.06 -9.96
CA TRP A 65 3.75 7.83 -10.34
C TRP A 65 3.63 6.43 -10.94
N SER A 66 2.50 5.77 -10.68
CA SER A 66 2.22 4.43 -11.18
C SER A 66 1.62 4.50 -12.60
N GLU A 67 1.25 3.35 -13.18
CA GLU A 67 0.42 3.29 -14.39
C GLU A 67 1.07 3.97 -15.61
N GLY A 68 2.37 3.70 -15.83
CA GLY A 68 3.14 4.26 -16.97
C GLY A 68 3.27 5.79 -16.99
N LEU A 69 2.65 6.52 -16.05
CA LEU A 69 2.59 7.98 -16.04
C LEU A 69 3.97 8.59 -15.78
N HIS A 70 4.76 7.96 -14.90
CA HIS A 70 6.11 8.45 -14.63
C HIS A 70 7.03 8.27 -15.83
N GLN A 71 6.88 7.16 -16.55
CA GLN A 71 7.55 6.90 -17.82
C GLN A 71 7.09 7.89 -18.89
N ALA A 72 5.80 8.22 -18.94
CA ALA A 72 5.26 9.23 -19.85
C ALA A 72 5.82 10.63 -19.56
N VAL A 73 6.00 11.00 -18.28
CA VAL A 73 6.67 12.26 -17.90
C VAL A 73 8.18 12.21 -18.21
N GLU A 74 8.85 11.08 -17.95
CA GLU A 74 10.26 10.86 -18.35
C GLU A 74 10.42 11.02 -19.88
N ALA A 75 9.54 10.41 -20.67
CA ALA A 75 9.53 10.52 -22.14
C ALA A 75 9.23 11.95 -22.60
N LYS A 76 8.25 12.62 -21.99
CA LYS A 76 7.91 14.04 -22.25
C LYS A 76 9.12 14.95 -22.06
N GLU A 77 9.90 14.73 -21.01
CA GLU A 77 11.06 15.56 -20.66
C GLU A 77 12.38 15.09 -21.32
N GLY A 78 12.34 14.02 -22.12
CA GLY A 78 13.52 13.45 -22.79
C GLY A 78 14.52 12.80 -21.82
N VAL A 79 14.03 12.32 -20.67
CA VAL A 79 14.81 11.66 -19.63
C VAL A 79 14.91 10.15 -19.92
N SER A 80 15.96 9.49 -19.40
CA SER A 80 16.08 8.04 -19.50
C SER A 80 14.89 7.37 -18.80
N ILE A 81 14.11 6.63 -19.58
CA ILE A 81 12.93 5.92 -19.10
C ILE A 81 13.41 4.71 -18.29
N LYS A 82 13.04 4.65 -17.01
CA LYS A 82 13.34 3.47 -16.20
C LYS A 82 12.19 2.47 -16.29
N ALA A 83 12.52 1.19 -16.12
CA ALA A 83 11.55 0.11 -16.11
C ALA A 83 10.35 0.41 -15.20
N GLU A 84 9.18 -0.05 -15.64
CA GLU A 84 7.93 0.06 -14.89
C GLU A 84 7.95 -0.81 -13.65
N ASN A 85 7.32 -0.31 -12.58
CA ASN A 85 7.00 -1.14 -11.43
C ASN A 85 5.80 -2.00 -11.82
N GLN A 86 5.95 -3.31 -11.71
CA GLN A 86 4.91 -4.28 -12.08
C GLN A 86 4.28 -4.88 -10.83
N THR A 87 2.97 -5.13 -10.87
CA THR A 87 2.27 -5.84 -9.81
C THR A 87 2.70 -7.31 -9.78
N LEU A 88 3.32 -7.74 -8.68
CA LEU A 88 3.69 -9.14 -8.46
C LEU A 88 2.63 -9.93 -7.70
N ALA A 89 1.95 -9.26 -6.76
CA ALA A 89 0.87 -9.80 -5.97
C ALA A 89 -0.01 -8.66 -5.46
N THR A 90 -1.30 -8.91 -5.31
CA THR A 90 -2.27 -7.96 -4.74
C THR A 90 -3.37 -8.75 -4.07
N ILE A 91 -3.95 -8.22 -3.00
CA ILE A 91 -5.19 -8.75 -2.43
C ILE A 91 -5.91 -7.60 -1.74
N THR A 92 -7.22 -7.51 -1.89
CA THR A 92 -8.01 -6.56 -1.09
C THR A 92 -8.10 -7.02 0.36
N LEU A 93 -8.26 -6.09 1.31
CA LEU A 93 -8.49 -6.45 2.72
C LEU A 93 -9.74 -7.34 2.87
N GLN A 94 -10.76 -7.08 2.05
CA GLN A 94 -11.99 -7.87 1.97
C GLN A 94 -11.68 -9.34 1.67
N ASN A 95 -11.04 -9.63 0.53
CA ASN A 95 -10.72 -11.00 0.15
C ASN A 95 -9.67 -11.64 1.05
N TYR A 96 -8.72 -10.85 1.58
CA TYR A 96 -7.73 -11.35 2.54
C TYR A 96 -8.39 -11.88 3.82
N PHE A 97 -9.30 -11.12 4.45
CA PHE A 97 -9.97 -11.59 5.66
C PHE A 97 -10.98 -12.72 5.39
N ARG A 98 -11.52 -12.82 4.16
CA ARG A 98 -12.37 -13.95 3.74
C ARG A 98 -11.61 -15.29 3.68
N LEU A 99 -10.28 -15.29 3.66
CA LEU A 99 -9.47 -16.53 3.70
C LEU A 99 -9.53 -17.24 5.06
N TYR A 100 -9.90 -16.53 6.12
CA TYR A 100 -9.90 -17.09 7.48
C TYR A 100 -11.13 -17.96 7.70
N ASN A 101 -10.91 -19.20 8.15
CA ASN A 101 -12.00 -20.13 8.52
C ASN A 101 -12.94 -19.55 9.60
N LYS A 102 -12.41 -18.72 10.49
CA LYS A 102 -13.17 -18.02 11.53
C LYS A 102 -12.71 -16.57 11.58
N LEU A 103 -13.65 -15.68 11.31
CA LEU A 103 -13.44 -14.23 11.37
C LEU A 103 -14.29 -13.64 12.49
N ALA A 104 -13.70 -12.75 13.29
CA ALA A 104 -14.39 -11.98 14.31
C ALA A 104 -13.71 -10.61 14.45
N GLY A 105 -14.44 -9.61 14.92
CA GLY A 105 -13.92 -8.26 15.11
C GLY A 105 -14.57 -7.57 16.30
N MET A 106 -13.88 -6.57 16.83
CA MET A 106 -14.38 -5.72 17.91
C MET A 106 -14.17 -4.25 17.58
N THR A 107 -15.18 -3.43 17.85
CA THR A 107 -15.12 -1.97 17.70
C THR A 107 -16.28 -1.35 18.46
N GLY A 108 -16.11 -0.11 18.94
CA GLY A 108 -17.18 0.63 19.61
C GLY A 108 -18.24 1.20 18.68
N THR A 109 -18.09 1.08 17.35
CA THR A 109 -18.91 1.82 16.37
C THR A 109 -19.27 1.01 15.12
N ALA A 110 -19.51 -0.30 15.26
CA ALA A 110 -19.86 -1.17 14.11
C ALA A 110 -21.33 -1.10 13.69
N THR A 111 -22.24 -0.65 14.55
CA THR A 111 -23.69 -0.81 14.34
C THR A 111 -24.21 -0.14 13.07
N THR A 112 -23.60 0.99 12.66
CA THR A 112 -23.98 1.70 11.41
C THR A 112 -23.60 0.91 10.16
N GLU A 113 -22.50 0.15 10.22
CA GLU A 113 -21.96 -0.62 9.09
C GLU A 113 -22.40 -2.09 9.09
N ALA A 114 -23.39 -2.45 9.90
CA ALA A 114 -23.81 -3.85 10.06
C ALA A 114 -24.20 -4.51 8.73
N ALA A 115 -24.85 -3.77 7.83
CA ALA A 115 -25.19 -4.26 6.50
C ALA A 115 -23.94 -4.54 5.64
N GLU A 116 -22.92 -3.69 5.70
CA GLU A 116 -21.66 -3.91 4.97
C GLU A 116 -20.90 -5.11 5.53
N PHE A 117 -20.85 -5.27 6.86
CA PHE A 117 -20.23 -6.43 7.51
C PHE A 117 -20.94 -7.75 7.17
N GLY A 118 -22.28 -7.76 7.19
CA GLY A 118 -23.07 -8.92 6.80
C GLY A 118 -22.87 -9.29 5.33
N ASN A 119 -22.98 -8.33 4.41
CA ASN A 119 -22.86 -8.58 2.98
C ASN A 119 -21.44 -8.95 2.55
N THR A 120 -20.42 -8.33 3.13
CA THR A 120 -19.03 -8.50 2.69
C THR A 120 -18.36 -9.69 3.39
N TYR A 121 -18.57 -9.83 4.70
CA TYR A 121 -17.83 -10.79 5.53
C TYR A 121 -18.71 -11.88 6.15
N GLY A 122 -20.04 -11.82 5.97
CA GLY A 122 -20.95 -12.72 6.68
C GLY A 122 -20.93 -12.51 8.19
N LEU A 123 -20.60 -11.29 8.66
CA LEU A 123 -20.45 -10.97 10.07
C LEU A 123 -21.69 -10.25 10.61
N ASP A 124 -22.29 -10.83 11.65
CA ASP A 124 -23.31 -10.16 12.44
C ASP A 124 -22.69 -9.15 13.41
N VAL A 125 -23.36 -8.01 13.58
CA VAL A 125 -22.95 -6.99 14.55
C VAL A 125 -23.86 -7.05 15.76
N VAL A 126 -23.29 -7.46 16.90
CA VAL A 126 -23.98 -7.52 18.19
C VAL A 126 -23.56 -6.34 19.07
N PRO A 127 -24.46 -5.39 19.40
CA PRO A 127 -24.14 -4.33 20.33
C PRO A 127 -24.06 -4.89 21.75
N VAL A 128 -22.85 -4.94 22.31
CA VAL A 128 -22.62 -5.37 23.70
C VAL A 128 -22.96 -4.22 24.66
N PRO A 129 -23.80 -4.45 25.69
CA PRO A 129 -24.10 -3.43 26.69
C PRO A 129 -22.83 -2.92 27.39
N THR A 130 -22.79 -1.62 27.70
CA THR A 130 -21.67 -1.05 28.45
C THR A 130 -21.69 -1.57 29.90
N HIS A 131 -20.50 -1.76 30.48
CA HIS A 131 -20.36 -2.18 31.88
C HIS A 131 -21.02 -1.20 32.86
N ARG A 132 -20.92 0.11 32.56
CA ARG A 132 -21.57 1.18 33.32
C ARG A 132 -22.38 2.08 32.38
N PRO A 133 -23.47 2.71 32.85
CA PRO A 133 -24.23 3.66 32.06
C PRO A 133 -23.38 4.85 31.61
N VAL A 134 -23.49 5.24 30.35
CA VAL A 134 -22.78 6.40 29.81
C VAL A 134 -23.39 7.68 30.41
N LYS A 135 -22.55 8.52 31.02
CA LYS A 135 -22.94 9.83 31.59
C LYS A 135 -22.44 11.02 30.77
N ARG A 136 -21.80 10.76 29.63
CA ARG A 136 -21.28 11.81 28.74
C ARG A 136 -22.40 12.69 28.22
N GLN A 137 -22.19 14.00 28.25
CA GLN A 137 -23.09 14.98 27.64
C GLN A 137 -22.56 15.34 26.25
N ASP A 138 -23.30 14.94 25.22
CA ASP A 138 -23.00 15.29 23.84
C ASP A 138 -23.79 16.56 23.48
N HIS A 139 -23.09 17.70 23.40
CA HIS A 139 -23.67 18.99 23.08
C HIS A 139 -23.96 19.12 21.58
N ALA A 140 -24.85 20.06 21.24
CA ALA A 140 -25.10 20.45 19.86
C ALA A 140 -23.84 21.08 19.22
N ASP A 141 -23.75 20.98 17.89
CA ASP A 141 -22.65 21.58 17.13
C ASP A 141 -22.79 23.11 17.12
N LEU A 142 -21.67 23.83 17.27
CA LEU A 142 -21.60 25.26 17.07
C LEU A 142 -21.04 25.55 15.68
N ILE A 143 -21.75 26.36 14.90
CA ILE A 143 -21.43 26.59 13.48
C ILE A 143 -21.14 28.07 13.29
N TYR A 144 -19.95 28.36 12.76
CA TYR A 144 -19.45 29.68 12.49
C TYR A 144 -19.40 29.94 10.99
N LYS A 145 -19.39 31.21 10.62
CA LYS A 145 -19.32 31.60 9.23
C LYS A 145 -17.92 31.43 8.65
N THR A 146 -16.89 31.82 9.40
CA THR A 146 -15.49 31.79 8.97
C THR A 146 -14.66 30.81 9.80
N GLU A 147 -13.60 30.27 9.21
CA GLU A 147 -12.63 29.42 9.91
C GLU A 147 -11.96 30.18 11.07
N ASN A 148 -11.69 31.48 10.91
CA ASN A 148 -11.07 32.30 11.95
C ASN A 148 -11.98 32.46 13.18
N SER A 149 -13.25 32.81 12.98
CA SER A 149 -14.22 32.93 14.08
C SER A 149 -14.43 31.60 14.81
N LYS A 150 -14.40 30.48 14.08
CA LYS A 150 -14.40 29.13 14.67
C LYS A 150 -13.17 28.92 15.56
N ILE A 151 -11.97 29.21 15.07
CA ILE A 151 -10.72 29.02 15.82
C ILE A 151 -10.70 29.88 17.09
N GLU A 152 -11.12 31.15 16.99
CA GLU A 152 -11.22 32.04 18.15
C GLU A 152 -12.16 31.47 19.21
N ALA A 153 -13.36 31.03 18.82
CA ALA A 153 -14.31 30.43 19.74
C ALA A 153 -13.83 29.10 20.35
N VAL A 154 -13.10 28.28 19.59
CA VAL A 154 -12.47 27.06 20.11
C VAL A 154 -11.43 27.39 21.17
N VAL A 155 -10.59 28.40 20.91
CA VAL A 155 -9.54 28.81 21.85
C VAL A 155 -10.13 29.44 23.11
N ASP A 156 -11.19 30.24 22.99
CA ASP A 156 -11.89 30.84 24.14
C ASP A 156 -12.54 29.76 25.03
N ASP A 157 -13.18 28.74 24.45
CA ASP A 157 -13.73 27.60 25.21
C ASP A 157 -12.61 26.79 25.89
N ILE A 158 -11.50 26.56 25.19
CA ILE A 158 -10.32 25.89 25.79
C ILE A 158 -9.78 26.69 26.97
N GLU A 159 -9.70 28.01 26.87
CA GLU A 159 -9.20 28.88 27.94
C GLU A 159 -10.13 28.83 29.18
N GLU A 160 -11.44 28.93 28.98
CA GLU A 160 -12.44 28.85 30.07
C GLU A 160 -12.37 27.51 30.80
N ARG A 161 -12.34 26.41 30.03
CA ARG A 161 -12.30 25.04 30.56
C ARG A 161 -10.97 24.71 31.22
N ARG A 162 -9.87 25.23 30.70
CA ARG A 162 -8.56 25.08 31.34
C ARG A 162 -8.49 25.86 32.65
N ALA A 163 -9.13 27.03 32.75
CA ALA A 163 -9.18 27.81 33.98
C ALA A 163 -9.88 27.07 35.13
N THR A 164 -10.85 26.20 34.84
CA THR A 164 -11.47 25.30 35.83
C THR A 164 -10.67 24.02 36.08
N GLY A 165 -9.63 23.75 35.29
CA GLY A 165 -8.77 22.58 35.39
C GLY A 165 -9.26 21.36 34.59
N GLN A 166 -10.30 21.50 33.77
CA GLN A 166 -10.85 20.38 32.99
C GLN A 166 -9.87 19.95 31.89
N PRO A 167 -9.57 18.64 31.72
CA PRO A 167 -8.74 18.15 30.62
C PRO A 167 -9.49 18.20 29.28
N ILE A 168 -8.76 18.50 28.21
CA ILE A 168 -9.33 18.75 26.88
C ILE A 168 -8.57 17.96 25.81
N LEU A 169 -9.34 17.24 24.99
CA LEU A 169 -8.86 16.61 23.76
C LEU A 169 -9.50 17.33 22.56
N VAL A 170 -8.66 18.00 21.76
CA VAL A 170 -9.05 18.65 20.52
C VAL A 170 -8.77 17.71 19.35
N GLY A 171 -9.80 17.34 18.59
CA GLY A 171 -9.67 16.52 17.37
C GLY A 171 -9.78 17.38 16.12
N THR A 172 -8.78 17.30 15.25
CA THR A 172 -8.75 17.94 13.92
C THR A 172 -8.74 16.89 12.82
N VAL A 173 -8.99 17.25 11.56
CA VAL A 173 -8.94 16.30 10.42
C VAL A 173 -7.62 16.32 9.66
N SER A 174 -6.79 17.35 9.85
CA SER A 174 -5.53 17.53 9.10
C SER A 174 -4.41 18.07 9.99
N VAL A 175 -3.17 17.75 9.62
CA VAL A 175 -1.98 18.25 10.35
C VAL A 175 -1.93 19.78 10.26
N GLU A 176 -2.32 20.35 9.12
CA GLU A 176 -2.38 21.80 8.95
C GLU A 176 -3.31 22.46 9.97
N ASN A 177 -4.50 21.89 10.16
CA ASN A 177 -5.47 22.43 11.11
C ASN A 177 -5.02 22.25 12.56
N SER A 178 -4.34 21.14 12.89
CA SER A 178 -3.65 21.00 14.18
C SER A 178 -2.62 22.10 14.43
N GLU A 179 -1.81 22.43 13.43
CA GLU A 179 -0.80 23.50 13.51
C GLU A 179 -1.43 24.89 13.62
N LYS A 180 -2.57 25.14 12.95
CA LYS A 180 -3.34 26.39 13.09
C LYS A 180 -3.87 26.57 14.51
N ILE A 181 -4.50 25.53 15.06
CA ILE A 181 -5.00 25.53 16.45
C ILE A 181 -3.85 25.67 17.44
N SER A 182 -2.76 24.93 17.24
CA SER A 182 -1.56 25.00 18.08
C SER A 182 -1.00 26.42 18.15
N ARG A 183 -0.84 27.09 17.01
CA ARG A 183 -0.40 28.50 16.95
C ARG A 183 -1.36 29.44 17.68
N ALA A 184 -2.67 29.23 17.56
CA ALA A 184 -3.66 30.06 18.24
C ALA A 184 -3.63 29.86 19.78
N LEU A 185 -3.39 28.62 20.24
CA LEU A 185 -3.18 28.31 21.65
C LEU A 185 -1.88 28.92 22.20
N ASP A 186 -0.79 28.87 21.43
CA ASP A 186 0.49 29.50 21.80
C ASP A 186 0.36 31.02 21.97
N GLN A 187 -0.41 31.68 21.11
CA GLN A 187 -0.68 33.12 21.20
C GLN A 187 -1.40 33.50 22.51
N ARG A 188 -2.21 32.60 23.08
CA ARG A 188 -2.85 32.76 24.39
C ARG A 188 -2.01 32.23 25.55
N GLY A 189 -0.80 31.71 25.30
CA GLY A 189 0.05 31.13 26.34
C GLY A 189 -0.46 29.80 26.89
N ILE A 190 -1.24 29.05 26.10
CA ILE A 190 -1.81 27.77 26.51
C ILE A 190 -0.85 26.62 26.19
N THR A 191 -0.28 26.01 27.23
CA THR A 191 0.56 24.80 27.09
C THR A 191 -0.29 23.63 26.61
N HIS A 192 0.12 23.03 25.50
CA HIS A 192 -0.59 21.92 24.87
C HIS A 192 0.39 20.94 24.21
N ASN A 193 -0.09 19.75 23.87
CA ASN A 193 0.64 18.78 23.07
C ASN A 193 -0.04 18.56 21.71
N VAL A 194 0.72 18.37 20.64
CA VAL A 194 0.19 18.09 19.30
C VAL A 194 0.59 16.69 18.86
N LEU A 195 -0.39 15.91 18.41
CA LEU A 195 -0.23 14.53 17.94
C LEU A 195 -0.55 14.49 16.44
N ASN A 196 0.42 14.08 15.62
CA ASN A 196 0.35 14.17 14.15
C ASN A 196 0.37 12.79 13.46
N ALA A 197 0.15 11.70 14.21
CA ALA A 197 0.20 10.32 13.74
C ALA A 197 1.52 9.92 13.06
N LYS A 198 2.65 10.52 13.49
CA LYS A 198 4.00 10.23 12.96
C LYS A 198 4.82 9.32 13.87
N GLU A 199 4.72 9.49 15.18
CA GLU A 199 5.51 8.75 16.17
C GLU A 199 4.59 8.04 17.17
N HIS A 200 4.09 6.86 16.81
CA HIS A 200 3.07 6.16 17.60
C HIS A 200 3.43 5.92 19.08
N ASN A 201 4.69 5.58 19.39
CA ASN A 201 5.11 5.30 20.77
C ASN A 201 5.09 6.57 21.64
N ARG A 202 5.65 7.67 21.14
CA ARG A 202 5.68 8.94 21.86
C ARG A 202 4.30 9.55 22.00
N GLU A 203 3.49 9.45 20.95
CA GLU A 203 2.10 9.90 20.99
C GLU A 203 1.28 9.11 22.01
N ALA A 204 1.49 7.79 22.11
CA ALA A 204 0.84 6.96 23.12
C ALA A 204 1.15 7.45 24.53
N GLU A 205 2.42 7.75 24.85
CA GLU A 205 2.81 8.28 26.16
C GLU A 205 2.07 9.57 26.51
N ILE A 206 1.97 10.51 25.56
CA ILE A 206 1.25 11.78 25.76
C ILE A 206 -0.24 11.50 26.02
N VAL A 207 -0.87 10.64 25.22
CA VAL A 207 -2.30 10.31 25.32
C VAL A 207 -2.64 9.68 26.67
N THR A 208 -1.77 8.82 27.20
CA THR A 208 -1.99 8.21 28.53
C THR A 208 -2.05 9.24 29.67
N GLN A 209 -1.48 10.43 29.46
CA GLN A 209 -1.46 11.53 30.43
C GLN A 209 -2.44 12.66 30.08
N ALA A 210 -3.19 12.54 28.97
CA ALA A 210 -4.10 13.59 28.50
C ALA A 210 -5.32 13.82 29.42
N GLY A 211 -5.63 12.88 30.31
CA GLY A 211 -6.74 13.00 31.27
C GLY A 211 -6.39 13.68 32.59
N ARG A 212 -5.21 14.29 32.70
CA ARG A 212 -4.73 15.01 33.89
C ARG A 212 -5.28 16.44 33.97
N LEU A 213 -5.31 17.02 35.17
CA LEU A 213 -5.87 18.37 35.37
C LEU A 213 -5.18 19.41 34.47
N GLY A 214 -5.99 20.20 33.76
CA GLY A 214 -5.55 21.28 32.88
C GLY A 214 -4.76 20.83 31.64
N ALA A 215 -4.71 19.53 31.34
CA ALA A 215 -4.03 19.00 30.17
C ALA A 215 -4.81 19.35 28.88
N VAL A 216 -4.12 19.89 27.88
CA VAL A 216 -4.67 20.19 26.55
C VAL A 216 -3.90 19.37 25.52
N THR A 217 -4.61 18.53 24.77
CA THR A 217 -4.03 17.66 23.74
C THR A 217 -4.75 17.88 22.42
N VAL A 218 -4.00 18.26 21.38
CA VAL A 218 -4.49 18.40 20.00
C VAL A 218 -4.09 17.14 19.23
N ALA A 219 -5.07 16.43 18.69
CA ALA A 219 -4.89 15.18 17.98
C ALA A 219 -5.38 15.30 16.54
N THR A 220 -4.49 15.05 15.60
CA THR A 220 -4.82 14.98 14.17
C THR A 220 -5.49 13.65 13.85
N ASN A 221 -6.68 13.71 13.23
CA ASN A 221 -7.55 12.57 12.94
C ASN A 221 -7.77 11.70 14.18
N MET A 222 -7.22 10.48 14.14
CA MET A 222 -7.28 9.50 15.21
C MET A 222 -5.88 9.23 15.78
N ALA A 223 -5.00 10.24 15.84
CA ALA A 223 -3.75 10.11 16.58
C ALA A 223 -4.05 9.69 18.04
N GLY A 224 -3.24 8.80 18.60
CA GLY A 224 -3.55 8.18 19.90
C GLY A 224 -4.61 7.07 19.85
N ARG A 225 -4.90 6.50 18.68
CA ARG A 225 -5.82 5.35 18.57
C ARG A 225 -5.27 4.12 19.29
N GLY A 226 -6.16 3.42 20.00
CA GLY A 226 -5.81 2.24 20.79
C GLY A 226 -5.32 2.52 22.21
N VAL A 227 -5.05 3.79 22.56
CA VAL A 227 -4.61 4.18 23.90
C VAL A 227 -5.75 4.80 24.68
N ASP A 228 -5.88 4.37 25.93
CA ASP A 228 -6.95 4.83 26.81
C ASP A 228 -6.57 6.09 27.59
N ILE A 229 -7.45 7.10 27.54
CA ILE A 229 -7.31 8.32 28.33
C ILE A 229 -7.99 8.10 29.68
N LEU A 230 -7.19 7.88 30.72
CA LEU A 230 -7.64 7.73 32.10
C LEU A 230 -7.70 9.10 32.78
N LEU A 231 -8.80 9.39 33.48
CA LEU A 231 -8.92 10.62 34.28
C LEU A 231 -7.93 10.56 35.44
N GLY A 232 -7.11 11.60 35.59
CA GLY A 232 -5.99 11.64 36.55
C GLY A 232 -4.66 11.09 36.03
N GLY A 233 -4.62 10.63 34.77
CA GLY A 233 -3.43 10.07 34.12
C GLY A 233 -3.22 8.58 34.40
N ASN A 234 -2.32 7.97 33.62
CA ASN A 234 -2.00 6.55 33.74
C ASN A 234 -0.78 6.34 34.69
N PRO A 235 -0.94 5.64 35.83
CA PRO A 235 0.15 5.38 36.77
C PRO A 235 1.30 4.57 36.18
N GLU A 236 1.00 3.59 35.33
CA GLU A 236 2.01 2.78 34.64
C GLU A 236 2.84 3.63 33.67
N GLY A 237 2.19 4.50 32.90
CA GLY A 237 2.87 5.45 32.01
C GLY A 237 3.87 6.34 32.76
N LEU A 238 3.46 6.89 33.90
CA LEU A 238 4.32 7.72 34.75
C LEU A 238 5.48 6.90 35.36
N ALA A 239 5.20 5.69 35.83
CA ALA A 239 6.21 4.80 36.40
C ALA A 239 7.27 4.40 35.36
N ARG A 240 6.86 4.14 34.11
CA ARG A 240 7.78 3.84 33.00
C ARG A 240 8.67 5.04 32.65
N GLN A 241 8.10 6.25 32.62
CA GLN A 241 8.87 7.47 32.37
C GLN A 241 9.87 7.77 33.50
N ASP A 242 9.48 7.56 34.76
CA ASP A 242 10.39 7.70 35.90
C ASP A 242 11.55 6.71 35.85
N LEU A 243 11.28 5.44 35.55
CA LEU A 243 12.32 4.42 35.39
C LEU A 243 13.29 4.75 34.25
N PHE A 244 12.75 5.19 33.12
CA PHE A 244 13.56 5.60 31.98
C PHE A 244 14.44 6.81 32.33
N ARG A 245 13.93 7.78 33.09
CA ARG A 245 14.70 8.93 33.61
C ARG A 245 15.80 8.47 34.57
N ASP A 246 15.55 7.43 35.35
CA ASP A 246 16.53 6.81 36.25
C ASP A 246 17.53 5.90 35.50
N GLY A 247 17.47 5.84 34.17
CA GLY A 247 18.38 5.08 33.31
C GLY A 247 18.09 3.58 33.23
N MET A 248 16.92 3.15 33.71
CA MET A 248 16.48 1.75 33.71
C MET A 248 15.49 1.49 32.59
N ASP A 249 15.69 0.42 31.82
CA ASP A 249 14.74 0.00 30.78
C ASP A 249 13.47 -0.61 31.43
N PRO A 250 12.28 0.00 31.27
CA PRO A 250 11.04 -0.53 31.83
C PRO A 250 10.58 -1.85 31.19
N ALA A 251 11.08 -2.20 30.00
CA ALA A 251 10.75 -3.45 29.32
C ALA A 251 11.61 -4.64 29.78
N HIS A 252 12.69 -4.37 30.52
CA HIS A 252 13.62 -5.40 30.97
C HIS A 252 13.07 -6.15 32.20
N PRO A 253 12.99 -7.51 32.19
CA PRO A 253 12.40 -8.29 33.30
C PRO A 253 13.01 -8.01 34.68
N ALA A 254 14.31 -7.77 34.76
CA ALA A 254 15.00 -7.41 36.02
C ALA A 254 14.45 -6.12 36.69
N ASN A 255 13.83 -5.22 35.92
CA ASN A 255 13.27 -3.97 36.44
C ASN A 255 11.78 -4.07 36.78
N ALA A 256 11.16 -5.24 36.64
CA ALA A 256 9.72 -5.42 36.89
C ALA A 256 9.32 -5.05 38.33
N ALA A 257 10.13 -5.45 39.33
CA ALA A 257 9.88 -5.09 40.73
C ALA A 257 9.99 -3.58 40.99
N HIS A 258 10.90 -2.90 40.29
CA HIS A 258 11.01 -1.44 40.38
C HIS A 258 9.83 -0.74 39.69
N LEU A 259 9.36 -1.27 38.56
CA LEU A 259 8.17 -0.76 37.87
C LEU A 259 6.94 -0.88 38.77
N GLU A 260 6.70 -2.06 39.35
CA GLU A 260 5.58 -2.31 40.25
C GLU A 260 5.59 -1.36 41.46
N ALA A 261 6.76 -1.18 42.08
CA ALA A 261 6.92 -0.23 43.19
C ALA A 261 6.62 1.22 42.80
N ARG A 262 7.00 1.65 41.58
CA ARG A 262 6.71 2.99 41.06
C ARG A 262 5.25 3.17 40.65
N VAL A 263 4.61 2.14 40.12
CA VAL A 263 3.16 2.14 39.85
C VAL A 263 2.39 2.36 41.14
N ALA A 264 2.71 1.57 42.18
CA ALA A 264 2.08 1.72 43.50
C ALA A 264 2.32 3.10 44.14
N HIS A 265 3.42 3.77 43.79
CA HIS A 265 3.69 5.14 44.24
C HIS A 265 2.81 6.19 43.54
N HIS A 266 2.58 6.05 42.23
CA HIS A 266 1.79 7.01 41.43
C HIS A 266 0.27 6.78 41.51
N GLU A 267 -0.16 5.54 41.78
CA GLU A 267 -1.57 5.17 41.80
C GLU A 267 -2.45 6.02 42.75
N PRO A 268 -2.05 6.33 44.00
CA PRO A 268 -2.81 7.23 44.86
C PRO A 268 -2.93 8.65 44.31
N SER A 269 -1.84 9.16 43.71
CA SER A 269 -1.82 10.51 43.12
C SER A 269 -2.77 10.59 41.92
N CYS A 270 -2.67 9.65 40.98
CA CYS A 270 -3.56 9.58 39.82
C CYS A 270 -5.01 9.35 40.22
N THR A 271 -5.28 8.56 41.26
CA THR A 271 -6.64 8.32 41.75
C THR A 271 -7.25 9.60 42.33
N ASN A 272 -6.49 10.34 43.14
CA ASN A 272 -6.95 11.61 43.71
C ASN A 272 -7.16 12.67 42.63
N GLU A 273 -6.20 12.82 41.71
CA GLU A 273 -6.32 13.74 40.58
C GLU A 273 -7.50 13.35 39.67
N GLY A 274 -7.72 12.05 39.47
CA GLY A 274 -8.85 11.52 38.72
C GLY A 274 -10.20 11.87 39.35
N GLN A 275 -10.30 11.90 40.68
CA GLN A 275 -11.51 12.37 41.35
C GLN A 275 -11.73 13.87 41.12
N GLN A 276 -10.67 14.68 41.24
CA GLN A 276 -10.74 16.12 40.96
C GLN A 276 -11.18 16.40 39.51
N VAL A 277 -10.64 15.63 38.55
CA VAL A 277 -11.04 15.71 37.14
C VAL A 277 -12.52 15.38 36.96
N LYS A 278 -13.06 14.39 37.68
CA LYS A 278 -14.48 14.06 37.64
C LYS A 278 -15.35 15.18 38.22
N ASP A 279 -14.89 15.82 39.30
CA ASP A 279 -15.61 16.90 39.97
C ASP A 279 -15.71 18.16 39.08
N VAL A 280 -14.71 18.41 38.21
CA VAL A 280 -14.72 19.50 37.22
C VAL A 280 -15.39 19.13 35.89
N GLY A 281 -16.05 17.97 35.80
CA GLY A 281 -16.85 17.56 34.63
C GLY A 281 -16.26 16.46 33.75
N GLY A 282 -15.07 15.95 34.07
CA GLY A 282 -14.40 14.88 33.32
C GLY A 282 -13.72 15.37 32.03
N LEU A 283 -13.34 14.43 31.15
CA LEU A 283 -12.68 14.78 29.88
C LEU A 283 -13.64 15.52 28.95
N TYR A 284 -13.22 16.69 28.47
CA TYR A 284 -13.91 17.39 27.40
C TYR A 284 -13.31 17.05 26.04
N VAL A 285 -14.14 16.64 25.09
CA VAL A 285 -13.74 16.35 23.72
C VAL A 285 -14.30 17.41 22.78
N LEU A 286 -13.40 18.12 22.10
CA LEU A 286 -13.74 19.16 21.15
C LEU A 286 -13.37 18.69 19.73
N GLY A 287 -14.33 18.60 18.82
CA GLY A 287 -14.06 18.41 17.39
C GLY A 287 -13.99 19.75 16.66
N THR A 288 -12.97 20.00 15.85
CA THR A 288 -12.83 21.27 15.12
C THR A 288 -13.47 21.25 13.73
N GLU A 289 -13.87 20.07 13.27
CA GLU A 289 -14.49 19.76 11.98
C GLU A 289 -15.24 18.43 12.07
N ARG A 290 -16.11 18.15 11.09
CA ARG A 290 -16.75 16.86 10.90
C ARG A 290 -15.91 15.98 9.99
N HIS A 291 -15.75 14.71 10.35
CA HIS A 291 -15.13 13.73 9.46
C HIS A 291 -16.12 13.30 8.35
N GLU A 292 -15.59 12.63 7.33
CA GLU A 292 -16.36 12.06 6.22
C GLU A 292 -17.45 11.07 6.65
N SER A 293 -17.30 10.44 7.82
CA SER A 293 -18.27 9.49 8.37
C SER A 293 -18.57 9.80 9.83
N ARG A 294 -19.85 9.72 10.17
CA ARG A 294 -20.37 9.88 11.54
C ARG A 294 -19.72 8.89 12.51
N ARG A 295 -19.32 7.72 12.01
CA ARG A 295 -18.62 6.70 12.79
C ARG A 295 -17.33 7.25 13.41
N ILE A 296 -16.55 8.00 12.65
CA ILE A 296 -15.25 8.55 13.10
C ILE A 296 -15.49 9.67 14.13
N ASP A 297 -16.46 10.54 13.90
CA ASP A 297 -16.86 11.55 14.89
C ASP A 297 -17.27 10.91 16.22
N ASN A 298 -18.05 9.82 16.17
CA ASN A 298 -18.46 9.09 17.38
C ASN A 298 -17.29 8.41 18.08
N GLN A 299 -16.23 8.02 17.36
CA GLN A 299 -15.00 7.51 17.97
C GLN A 299 -14.26 8.62 18.72
N LEU A 300 -14.25 9.84 18.18
CA LEU A 300 -13.70 11.00 18.87
C LEU A 300 -14.51 11.29 20.15
N ARG A 301 -15.85 11.42 20.06
CA ARG A 301 -16.73 11.58 21.25
C ARG A 301 -16.52 10.47 22.28
N GLY A 302 -16.35 9.23 21.80
CA GLY A 302 -16.09 8.02 22.59
C GLY A 302 -14.79 8.02 23.40
N ARG A 303 -13.92 9.02 23.21
CA ARG A 303 -12.75 9.24 24.08
C ARG A 303 -13.15 9.74 25.46
N SER A 304 -14.29 10.41 25.58
CA SER A 304 -14.86 10.89 26.84
C SER A 304 -15.96 9.98 27.40
N GLY A 305 -16.19 10.05 28.72
CA GLY A 305 -17.27 9.36 29.43
C GLY A 305 -17.12 7.85 29.55
N ARG A 306 -15.89 7.36 29.64
CA ARG A 306 -15.58 5.93 29.73
C ARG A 306 -15.91 5.37 31.10
N GLN A 307 -16.30 4.09 31.17
CA GLN A 307 -16.67 3.42 32.43
C GLN A 307 -17.66 4.23 33.29
N GLY A 308 -18.58 4.97 32.65
CA GLY A 308 -19.59 5.79 33.32
C GLY A 308 -19.05 7.05 34.00
N ASP A 309 -17.83 7.47 33.67
CA ASP A 309 -17.27 8.75 34.09
C ASP A 309 -18.08 9.93 33.49
N PRO A 310 -18.11 11.09 34.17
CA PRO A 310 -18.61 12.32 33.58
C PRO A 310 -17.72 12.72 32.40
N GLY A 311 -18.28 13.52 31.51
CA GLY A 311 -17.56 14.02 30.35
C GLY A 311 -18.47 14.79 29.43
N GLU A 312 -17.86 15.60 28.58
CA GLU A 312 -18.58 16.42 27.62
C GLU A 312 -17.98 16.23 26.22
N SER A 313 -18.79 16.37 25.18
CA SER A 313 -18.30 16.51 23.82
C SER A 313 -19.04 17.59 23.05
N ARG A 314 -18.33 18.30 22.16
CA ARG A 314 -18.90 19.34 21.29
C ARG A 314 -18.10 19.44 20.00
N PHE A 315 -18.76 19.80 18.90
CA PHE A 315 -18.10 20.09 17.63
C PHE A 315 -18.27 21.58 17.30
N TYR A 316 -17.19 22.18 16.82
CA TYR A 316 -17.11 23.55 16.32
C TYR A 316 -16.85 23.45 14.83
N LEU A 317 -17.72 24.04 14.01
CA LEU A 317 -17.71 23.90 12.55
C LEU A 317 -17.69 25.27 11.89
N SER A 318 -17.21 25.33 10.66
CA SER A 318 -17.25 26.52 9.80
C SER A 318 -17.91 26.20 8.47
N LEU A 319 -18.61 27.17 7.88
CA LEU A 319 -19.09 27.07 6.49
C LEU A 319 -17.93 26.94 5.48
N GLU A 320 -16.71 27.31 5.89
CA GLU A 320 -15.49 27.20 5.09
C GLU A 320 -14.76 25.86 5.26
N ASP A 321 -15.25 24.94 6.10
CA ASP A 321 -14.65 23.60 6.28
C ASP A 321 -14.79 22.74 5.03
N ASP A 322 -13.89 21.77 4.82
CA ASP A 322 -13.84 20.95 3.60
C ASP A 322 -15.15 20.21 3.31
N LEU A 323 -15.75 19.60 4.33
CA LEU A 323 -17.04 18.92 4.21
C LEU A 323 -18.15 19.91 3.83
N MET A 324 -18.11 21.13 4.35
CA MET A 324 -19.11 22.16 4.08
C MET A 324 -18.95 22.73 2.67
N ARG A 325 -17.72 22.92 2.18
CA ARG A 325 -17.44 23.39 0.82
C ARG A 325 -18.03 22.49 -0.26
N LEU A 326 -18.09 21.18 -0.03
CA LEU A 326 -18.70 20.22 -0.95
C LEU A 326 -20.22 20.45 -1.15
N PHE A 327 -20.89 21.12 -0.20
CA PHE A 327 -22.35 21.28 -0.19
C PHE A 327 -22.84 22.72 -0.02
N ALA A 328 -21.93 23.67 0.22
CA ALA A 328 -22.20 25.10 0.33
C ALA A 328 -22.49 25.70 -1.06
N THR A 329 -23.55 25.21 -1.72
CA THR A 329 -24.00 25.73 -3.00
C THR A 329 -24.75 27.05 -2.82
N GLY A 330 -24.16 28.13 -3.34
CA GLY A 330 -24.75 29.41 -3.76
C GLY A 330 -25.80 30.03 -2.84
N ALA A 331 -27.04 29.54 -2.90
CA ALA A 331 -28.19 30.15 -2.23
C ALA A 331 -28.08 30.16 -0.70
N MET A 332 -27.49 29.12 -0.09
CA MET A 332 -27.35 29.05 1.37
C MET A 332 -26.25 29.98 1.87
N ASN A 333 -25.09 30.00 1.21
CA ASN A 333 -24.01 30.95 1.55
C ASN A 333 -24.46 32.40 1.35
N TRP A 334 -25.18 32.71 0.27
CA TRP A 334 -25.65 34.08 0.01
C TRP A 334 -26.63 34.61 1.08
N VAL A 335 -27.53 33.76 1.58
CA VAL A 335 -28.47 34.15 2.65
C VAL A 335 -27.74 34.28 3.99
N MET A 336 -26.84 33.35 4.31
CA MET A 336 -26.05 33.37 5.55
C MET A 336 -25.09 34.56 5.59
N ASP A 337 -24.44 34.89 4.47
CA ASP A 337 -23.47 35.98 4.36
C ASP A 337 -24.05 37.35 4.67
N ARG A 338 -25.35 37.54 4.40
CA ARG A 338 -26.02 38.84 4.51
C ARG A 338 -26.85 39.01 5.78
N ALA A 339 -27.13 37.93 6.50
CA ALA A 339 -28.07 37.93 7.62
C ALA A 339 -27.42 37.75 9.00
N LEU A 340 -26.16 37.29 9.08
CA LEU A 340 -25.53 36.88 10.34
C LEU A 340 -24.17 37.56 10.58
N PRO A 341 -23.93 38.08 11.80
CA PRO A 341 -22.58 38.46 12.25
C PRO A 341 -21.62 37.26 12.22
N ASP A 342 -20.34 37.52 11.95
CA ASP A 342 -19.34 36.46 11.74
C ASP A 342 -19.01 35.69 13.04
N ASP A 343 -19.22 36.31 14.21
CA ASP A 343 -18.85 35.86 15.56
C ASP A 343 -19.98 35.14 16.32
N THR A 344 -21.21 35.15 15.80
CA THR A 344 -22.36 34.56 16.50
C THR A 344 -22.60 33.12 16.02
N PRO A 345 -22.62 32.11 16.92
CA PRO A 345 -22.82 30.73 16.52
C PRO A 345 -24.24 30.50 15.99
N ILE A 346 -24.35 29.74 14.91
CA ILE A 346 -25.62 29.36 14.30
C ILE A 346 -26.06 28.04 14.92
N GLU A 347 -26.91 28.11 15.93
CA GLU A 347 -27.62 26.94 16.47
C GLU A 347 -28.93 26.71 15.70
N ALA A 348 -28.82 26.17 14.48
CA ALA A 348 -29.99 25.89 13.65
C ALA A 348 -30.08 24.40 13.31
N ASN A 349 -31.14 23.75 13.81
CA ASN A 349 -31.49 22.35 13.50
C ASN A 349 -31.49 22.04 11.98
N MET A 350 -31.74 23.05 11.13
CA MET A 350 -31.69 22.93 9.67
C MET A 350 -30.27 22.67 9.15
N VAL A 351 -29.25 23.32 9.74
CA VAL A 351 -27.85 23.19 9.32
C VAL A 351 -27.28 21.85 9.79
N THR A 352 -27.61 21.41 11.01
CA THR A 352 -27.24 20.07 11.51
C THR A 352 -27.75 18.97 10.58
N LYS A 353 -29.00 19.05 10.10
CA LYS A 353 -29.55 18.09 9.13
C LYS A 353 -28.85 18.15 7.78
N ALA A 354 -28.39 19.32 7.33
CA ALA A 354 -27.64 19.46 6.10
C ALA A 354 -26.27 18.78 6.22
N ILE A 355 -25.59 18.94 7.35
CA ILE A 355 -24.32 18.27 7.67
C ILE A 355 -24.50 16.74 7.69
N GLU A 356 -25.54 16.22 8.36
CA GLU A 356 -25.80 14.78 8.38
C GLU A 356 -26.03 14.22 6.96
N ARG A 357 -26.73 14.95 6.09
CA ARG A 357 -26.90 14.55 4.67
C ARG A 357 -25.58 14.56 3.92
N ALA A 358 -24.72 15.55 4.18
CA ALA A 358 -23.40 15.64 3.56
C ALA A 358 -22.53 14.43 3.94
N GLN A 359 -22.45 14.10 5.23
CA GLN A 359 -21.74 12.92 5.72
C GLN A 359 -22.27 11.63 5.08
N ASN A 360 -23.60 11.43 5.07
CA ASN A 360 -24.20 10.25 4.44
C ASN A 360 -23.87 10.13 2.94
N THR A 361 -23.82 11.26 2.23
CA THR A 361 -23.48 11.28 0.79
C THR A 361 -22.02 10.88 0.57
N VAL A 362 -21.09 11.40 1.37
CA VAL A 362 -19.66 11.03 1.31
C VAL A 362 -19.47 9.56 1.69
N GLU A 363 -20.17 9.09 2.72
CA GLU A 363 -20.13 7.69 3.15
C GLU A 363 -20.67 6.74 2.09
N GLN A 364 -21.77 7.09 1.42
CA GLN A 364 -22.29 6.34 0.26
C GLN A 364 -21.29 6.29 -0.89
N LYS A 365 -20.68 7.43 -1.25
CA LYS A 365 -19.63 7.48 -2.27
C LYS A 365 -18.46 6.57 -1.89
N ASN A 366 -18.00 6.62 -0.64
CA ASN A 366 -16.92 5.78 -0.16
C ASN A 366 -17.29 4.28 -0.15
N ALA A 367 -18.54 3.96 0.20
CA ALA A 367 -19.06 2.59 0.13
C ALA A 367 -19.13 2.07 -1.31
N GLU A 368 -19.53 2.91 -2.27
CA GLU A 368 -19.51 2.56 -3.70
C GLU A 368 -18.09 2.34 -4.21
N VAL A 369 -17.13 3.18 -3.82
CA VAL A 369 -15.70 2.99 -4.16
C VAL A 369 -15.22 1.65 -3.63
N ARG A 370 -15.48 1.32 -2.35
CA ARG A 370 -15.10 0.02 -1.77
C ARG A 370 -15.76 -1.15 -2.49
N LYS A 371 -17.05 -1.03 -2.81
CA LYS A 371 -17.81 -2.04 -3.55
C LYS A 371 -17.22 -2.26 -4.94
N ASN A 372 -16.86 -1.19 -5.65
CA ASN A 372 -16.24 -1.27 -6.97
C ASN A 372 -14.85 -1.93 -6.88
N VAL A 373 -14.01 -1.52 -5.94
CA VAL A 373 -12.70 -2.17 -5.71
C VAL A 373 -12.86 -3.67 -5.47
N LEU A 374 -13.83 -4.08 -4.64
CA LEU A 374 -14.11 -5.49 -4.38
C LEU A 374 -14.59 -6.23 -5.64
N LYS A 375 -15.51 -5.66 -6.43
CA LYS A 375 -16.02 -6.28 -7.65
C LYS A 375 -14.91 -6.63 -8.66
N TYR A 376 -13.99 -5.70 -8.88
CA TYR A 376 -12.86 -5.95 -9.79
C TYR A 376 -11.89 -6.99 -9.22
N ASP A 377 -11.63 -6.94 -7.91
CA ASP A 377 -10.77 -7.92 -7.25
C ASP A 377 -11.41 -9.32 -7.16
N GLU A 378 -12.74 -9.46 -7.15
CA GLU A 378 -13.40 -10.78 -7.15
C GLU A 378 -13.01 -11.61 -8.38
N VAL A 379 -12.91 -11.00 -9.57
CA VAL A 379 -12.43 -11.69 -10.78
C VAL A 379 -10.97 -12.12 -10.63
N MET A 380 -10.10 -11.21 -10.16
CA MET A 380 -8.68 -11.53 -9.93
C MET A 380 -8.49 -12.58 -8.83
N ASN A 381 -9.37 -12.58 -7.82
CA ASN A 381 -9.33 -13.49 -6.70
C ASN A 381 -9.63 -14.94 -7.12
N GLU A 382 -10.60 -15.16 -8.02
CA GLU A 382 -10.85 -16.51 -8.55
C GLU A 382 -9.67 -17.03 -9.36
N GLN A 383 -9.08 -16.20 -10.23
CA GLN A 383 -7.87 -16.56 -10.99
C GLN A 383 -6.70 -16.89 -10.05
N ARG A 384 -6.50 -16.05 -9.02
CA ARG A 384 -5.44 -16.20 -8.02
C ARG A 384 -5.60 -17.49 -7.22
N LYS A 385 -6.81 -17.90 -6.86
CA LYS A 385 -7.05 -19.17 -6.16
C LYS A 385 -6.54 -20.35 -6.98
N VAL A 386 -6.81 -20.38 -8.28
CA VAL A 386 -6.34 -21.44 -9.19
C VAL A 386 -4.81 -21.46 -9.22
N ILE A 387 -4.17 -20.31 -9.48
CA ILE A 387 -2.71 -20.23 -9.57
C ILE A 387 -2.04 -20.55 -8.22
N TYR A 388 -2.59 -20.08 -7.11
CA TYR A 388 -2.00 -20.33 -5.79
C TYR A 388 -2.20 -21.78 -5.34
N ALA A 389 -3.34 -22.39 -5.66
CA ALA A 389 -3.53 -23.83 -5.47
C ALA A 389 -2.48 -24.61 -6.26
N ARG A 390 -2.31 -24.28 -7.55
CA ARG A 390 -1.33 -24.95 -8.42
C ARG A 390 0.10 -24.81 -7.91
N ARG A 391 0.50 -23.59 -7.52
CA ARG A 391 1.81 -23.34 -6.89
C ARG A 391 1.98 -24.14 -5.61
N SER A 392 0.94 -24.23 -4.79
CA SER A 392 0.99 -25.00 -3.54
C SER A 392 1.18 -26.49 -3.79
N GLN A 393 0.50 -27.08 -4.78
CA GLN A 393 0.66 -28.49 -5.15
C GLN A 393 2.12 -28.79 -5.52
N ILE A 394 2.73 -27.94 -6.35
CA ILE A 394 4.12 -28.06 -6.77
C ILE A 394 5.08 -27.93 -5.58
N LEU A 395 4.87 -26.94 -4.71
CA LEU A 395 5.72 -26.72 -3.54
C LEU A 395 5.58 -27.82 -2.46
N ASN A 396 4.41 -28.44 -2.37
CA ASN A 396 4.15 -29.58 -1.48
C ASN A 396 4.80 -30.88 -1.98
N GLY A 397 5.35 -30.90 -3.19
CA GLY A 397 6.03 -32.05 -3.76
C GLY A 397 5.09 -33.14 -4.27
N GLU A 398 3.87 -32.77 -4.67
CA GLU A 398 2.93 -33.68 -5.32
C GLU A 398 3.53 -34.27 -6.62
N ASP A 399 3.07 -35.47 -6.99
CA ASP A 399 3.50 -36.15 -8.21
C ASP A 399 2.78 -35.54 -9.41
N LEU A 400 3.54 -34.99 -10.36
CA LEU A 400 3.03 -34.31 -11.55
C LEU A 400 2.98 -35.23 -12.79
N ARG A 401 3.30 -36.53 -12.66
CA ARG A 401 3.41 -37.43 -13.82
C ARG A 401 2.12 -37.51 -14.64
N GLU A 402 0.99 -37.77 -13.98
CA GLU A 402 -0.30 -37.92 -14.65
C GLU A 402 -0.69 -36.63 -15.38
N GLU A 403 -0.51 -35.49 -14.71
CA GLU A 403 -0.78 -34.17 -15.27
C GLU A 403 0.16 -33.83 -16.44
N SER A 404 1.44 -34.24 -16.38
CA SER A 404 2.36 -34.10 -17.51
C SER A 404 1.86 -34.85 -18.74
N LEU A 405 1.30 -36.05 -18.58
CA LEU A 405 0.71 -36.82 -19.67
C LEU A 405 -0.54 -36.13 -20.23
N GLU A 406 -1.41 -35.60 -19.37
CA GLU A 406 -2.57 -34.81 -19.80
C GLU A 406 -2.17 -33.55 -20.59
N TYR A 407 -1.08 -32.87 -20.20
CA TYR A 407 -0.57 -31.72 -20.93
C TYR A 407 0.01 -32.08 -22.30
N ILE A 408 0.61 -33.27 -22.42
CA ILE A 408 1.08 -33.79 -23.70
C ILE A 408 -0.11 -34.05 -24.63
N GLU A 409 -1.13 -34.76 -24.16
CA GLU A 409 -2.36 -35.01 -24.92
C GLU A 409 -2.99 -33.70 -25.40
N SER A 410 -3.10 -32.72 -24.49
CA SER A 410 -3.65 -31.40 -24.80
C SER A 410 -2.81 -30.64 -25.84
N ALA A 411 -1.47 -30.72 -25.76
CA ALA A 411 -0.59 -30.09 -26.73
C ALA A 411 -0.70 -30.73 -28.13
N VAL A 412 -0.82 -32.06 -28.20
CA VAL A 412 -1.07 -32.77 -29.46
C VAL A 412 -2.40 -32.35 -30.06
N ALA A 413 -3.48 -32.34 -29.26
CA ALA A 413 -4.80 -31.91 -29.70
C ALA A 413 -4.78 -30.48 -30.27
N GLN A 414 -4.06 -29.54 -29.65
CA GLN A 414 -3.90 -28.17 -30.16
C GLN A 414 -3.17 -28.12 -31.51
N ILE A 415 -2.10 -28.90 -31.70
CA ILE A 415 -1.39 -28.98 -32.98
C ILE A 415 -2.33 -29.53 -34.06
N VAL A 416 -3.05 -30.61 -33.74
CA VAL A 416 -3.98 -31.24 -34.69
C VAL A 416 -5.12 -30.28 -35.06
N ASP A 417 -5.74 -29.61 -34.09
CA ASP A 417 -6.82 -28.64 -34.33
C ASP A 417 -6.36 -27.47 -35.21
N GLN A 418 -5.14 -26.95 -34.95
CA GLN A 418 -4.59 -25.82 -35.69
C GLN A 418 -4.28 -26.15 -37.16
N PHE A 419 -3.79 -27.35 -37.46
CA PHE A 419 -3.28 -27.71 -38.79
C PHE A 419 -4.14 -28.72 -39.55
N CYS A 420 -5.14 -29.33 -38.89
CA CYS A 420 -6.09 -30.29 -39.47
C CYS A 420 -7.56 -29.84 -39.32
N GLY A 421 -7.82 -28.54 -39.15
CA GLY A 421 -9.15 -28.00 -38.82
C GLY A 421 -10.25 -28.18 -39.89
N ASP A 422 -9.88 -28.47 -41.14
CA ASP A 422 -10.82 -28.83 -42.21
C ASP A 422 -10.88 -30.36 -42.39
N GLU A 423 -12.08 -30.92 -42.57
CA GLU A 423 -12.31 -32.37 -42.78
C GLU A 423 -11.59 -32.89 -44.05
N ASP A 424 -11.22 -31.99 -44.97
CA ASP A 424 -10.54 -32.31 -46.22
C ASP A 424 -9.01 -32.45 -46.02
N ARG A 425 -8.55 -33.70 -45.95
CA ARG A 425 -7.13 -34.10 -45.83
C ARG A 425 -6.16 -33.47 -46.82
N LEU A 426 -6.64 -33.00 -47.97
CA LEU A 426 -5.80 -32.35 -48.99
C LEU A 426 -5.30 -30.97 -48.54
N GLU A 427 -5.89 -30.40 -47.48
CA GLU A 427 -5.54 -29.09 -46.93
C GLU A 427 -4.63 -29.18 -45.69
N TRP A 428 -4.32 -30.39 -45.20
CA TRP A 428 -3.43 -30.58 -44.06
C TRP A 428 -1.99 -30.21 -44.40
N ASP A 429 -1.42 -29.28 -43.65
CA ASP A 429 -0.01 -28.92 -43.77
C ASP A 429 0.86 -29.86 -42.91
N LEU A 430 1.13 -31.05 -43.45
CA LEU A 430 1.94 -32.07 -42.79
C LEU A 430 3.40 -31.63 -42.54
N GLU A 431 3.91 -30.67 -43.31
CA GLU A 431 5.24 -30.10 -43.08
C GLU A 431 5.23 -29.17 -41.88
N ALA A 432 4.19 -28.33 -41.74
CA ALA A 432 3.99 -27.48 -40.57
C ALA A 432 3.71 -28.31 -39.31
N ILE A 433 2.90 -29.38 -39.39
CA ILE A 433 2.64 -30.29 -38.26
C ILE A 433 3.95 -30.91 -37.77
N HIS A 434 4.75 -31.46 -38.68
CA HIS A 434 6.04 -32.05 -38.32
C HIS A 434 7.00 -31.02 -37.70
N ALA A 435 7.03 -29.79 -38.23
CA ALA A 435 7.86 -28.72 -37.71
C ALA A 435 7.42 -28.25 -36.32
N GLU A 436 6.12 -28.04 -36.10
CA GLU A 436 5.59 -27.64 -34.79
C GLU A 436 5.78 -28.75 -33.77
N THR A 437 5.51 -30.01 -34.13
CA THR A 437 5.73 -31.19 -33.26
C THR A 437 7.19 -31.27 -32.80
N ASN A 438 8.14 -31.06 -33.73
CA ASN A 438 9.57 -31.03 -33.39
C ASN A 438 9.96 -29.90 -32.43
N SER A 439 9.16 -28.84 -32.33
CA SER A 439 9.37 -27.78 -31.34
C SER A 439 8.99 -28.22 -29.92
N TYR A 440 8.08 -29.19 -29.79
CA TYR A 440 7.65 -29.74 -28.50
C TYR A 440 8.52 -30.91 -28.05
N TRP A 441 8.84 -31.86 -28.93
CA TRP A 441 9.81 -32.92 -28.66
C TRP A 441 10.48 -33.41 -29.96
N PRO A 442 11.67 -34.04 -29.90
CA PRO A 442 12.28 -34.68 -31.06
C PRO A 442 11.44 -35.89 -31.51
N THR A 443 10.53 -35.69 -32.46
CA THR A 443 9.60 -36.72 -32.94
C THR A 443 10.28 -37.72 -33.86
N GLU A 444 9.90 -39.00 -33.75
CA GLU A 444 10.33 -40.05 -34.68
C GLU A 444 9.37 -40.18 -35.89
N LEU A 445 8.22 -39.49 -35.85
CA LEU A 445 7.25 -39.48 -36.93
C LEU A 445 7.80 -38.73 -38.13
N THR A 446 7.79 -39.37 -39.30
CA THR A 446 8.20 -38.73 -40.56
C THR A 446 6.99 -38.18 -41.30
N VAL A 447 7.19 -37.11 -42.08
CA VAL A 447 6.15 -36.55 -42.97
C VAL A 447 5.57 -37.65 -43.88
N ASP A 448 6.40 -38.54 -44.41
CA ASP A 448 5.96 -39.66 -45.24
C ASP A 448 5.16 -40.72 -44.47
N GLY A 449 5.43 -40.91 -43.17
CA GLY A 449 4.64 -41.75 -42.28
C GLY A 449 3.26 -41.14 -42.00
N MET A 450 3.22 -39.84 -41.68
CA MET A 450 1.96 -39.11 -41.46
C MET A 450 1.09 -39.07 -42.74
N ARG A 451 1.71 -38.97 -43.93
CA ARG A 451 1.02 -39.05 -45.22
C ARG A 451 0.26 -40.36 -45.41
N GLN A 452 0.64 -41.45 -44.75
CA GLN A 452 -0.03 -42.75 -44.90
C GLN A 452 -1.27 -42.90 -44.02
N LEU A 453 -1.44 -42.02 -43.03
CA LEU A 453 -2.58 -42.02 -42.12
C LEU A 453 -3.80 -41.37 -42.78
N ASN A 454 -4.96 -42.00 -42.63
CA ASN A 454 -6.18 -41.62 -43.33
C ASN A 454 -7.19 -40.86 -42.48
N ASP A 455 -6.96 -40.76 -41.18
CA ASP A 455 -7.91 -40.24 -40.21
C ASP A 455 -7.19 -39.42 -39.13
N VAL A 456 -7.80 -38.29 -38.75
CA VAL A 456 -7.28 -37.33 -37.76
C VAL A 456 -7.06 -38.03 -36.43
N THR A 457 -8.01 -38.89 -36.02
CA THR A 457 -7.93 -39.61 -34.76
C THR A 457 -6.74 -40.56 -34.69
N THR A 458 -6.40 -41.24 -35.79
CA THR A 458 -5.17 -42.05 -35.85
C THR A 458 -3.90 -41.20 -35.84
N LEU A 459 -3.90 -40.04 -36.48
CA LEU A 459 -2.76 -39.12 -36.44
C LEU A 459 -2.52 -38.60 -35.01
N GLU A 460 -3.59 -38.16 -34.33
CA GLU A 460 -3.55 -37.70 -32.95
C GLU A 460 -3.04 -38.80 -32.01
N GLN A 461 -3.55 -40.03 -32.12
CA GLN A 461 -3.09 -41.17 -31.33
C GLN A 461 -1.61 -41.50 -31.57
N ASP A 462 -1.17 -41.54 -32.84
CA ASP A 462 0.23 -41.82 -33.17
C ASP A 462 1.17 -40.73 -32.61
N MET A 463 0.74 -39.46 -32.62
CA MET A 463 1.47 -38.33 -32.05
C MET A 463 1.54 -38.39 -30.52
N VAL A 464 0.44 -38.74 -29.84
CA VAL A 464 0.43 -38.96 -28.39
C VAL A 464 1.37 -40.09 -28.02
N ASP A 465 1.26 -41.25 -28.69
CA ASP A 465 2.10 -42.41 -28.43
C ASP A 465 3.59 -42.09 -28.65
N ASP A 466 3.93 -41.29 -29.67
CA ASP A 466 5.29 -40.82 -29.92
C ASP A 466 5.81 -39.93 -28.78
N ALA A 467 5.00 -38.95 -28.36
CA ALA A 467 5.33 -38.04 -27.27
C ALA A 467 5.51 -38.79 -25.94
N VAL A 468 4.63 -39.74 -25.62
CA VAL A 468 4.68 -40.56 -24.41
C VAL A 468 5.92 -41.45 -24.41
N ARG A 469 6.25 -42.10 -25.55
CA ARG A 469 7.49 -42.88 -25.66
C ARG A 469 8.73 -42.03 -25.39
N HIS A 470 8.78 -40.81 -25.92
CA HIS A 470 9.88 -39.89 -25.65
C HIS A 470 9.94 -39.48 -24.18
N PHE A 471 8.79 -39.20 -23.56
CA PHE A 471 8.69 -38.88 -22.14
C PHE A 471 9.20 -40.03 -21.24
N GLU A 472 8.77 -41.26 -21.49
CA GLU A 472 9.20 -42.44 -20.73
C GLU A 472 10.69 -42.74 -20.89
N LYS A 473 11.22 -42.52 -22.10
CA LYS A 473 12.67 -42.61 -22.36
C LYS A 473 13.43 -41.59 -21.52
N ARG A 474 12.98 -40.34 -21.47
CA ARG A 474 13.58 -39.30 -20.62
C ARG A 474 13.48 -39.62 -19.13
N GLU A 475 12.33 -40.12 -18.67
CA GLU A 475 12.16 -40.55 -17.28
C GLU A 475 13.13 -41.67 -16.91
N SER A 476 13.39 -42.59 -17.85
CA SER A 476 14.36 -43.68 -17.68
C SER A 476 15.82 -43.20 -17.67
N GLU A 477 16.16 -42.21 -18.50
CA GLU A 477 17.51 -41.62 -18.57
C GLU A 477 17.86 -40.78 -17.34
N LEU A 478 16.91 -39.97 -16.84
CA LEU A 478 17.11 -39.06 -15.70
C LEU A 478 16.85 -39.72 -14.33
N GLY A 479 16.05 -40.78 -14.32
CA GLY A 479 15.48 -41.38 -13.13
C GLY A 479 14.23 -40.63 -12.64
N ALA A 480 13.23 -41.39 -12.16
CA ALA A 480 11.93 -40.86 -11.78
C ALA A 480 12.00 -39.70 -10.77
N SER A 481 12.81 -39.80 -9.72
CA SER A 481 12.91 -38.74 -8.70
C SER A 481 13.43 -37.42 -9.26
N THR A 482 14.45 -37.48 -10.14
CA THR A 482 15.05 -36.32 -10.79
C THR A 482 14.07 -35.72 -11.79
N MET A 483 13.38 -36.55 -12.57
CA MET A 483 12.37 -36.10 -13.54
C MET A 483 11.25 -35.31 -12.85
N ARG A 484 10.72 -35.82 -11.72
CA ARG A 484 9.70 -35.09 -10.94
C ARG A 484 10.23 -33.75 -10.41
N GLU A 485 11.50 -33.67 -10.02
CA GLU A 485 12.09 -32.38 -9.59
C GLU A 485 12.22 -31.39 -10.75
N VAL A 486 12.64 -31.86 -11.93
CA VAL A 486 12.71 -31.06 -13.15
C VAL A 486 11.33 -30.52 -13.52
N GLU A 487 10.30 -31.38 -13.55
CA GLU A 487 8.92 -30.97 -13.84
C GLU A 487 8.44 -29.88 -12.88
N ARG A 488 8.65 -30.06 -11.56
CA ARG A 488 8.26 -29.07 -10.55
C ARG A 488 8.99 -27.74 -10.76
N GLN A 489 10.30 -27.76 -10.97
CA GLN A 489 11.09 -26.54 -11.15
C GLN A 489 10.70 -25.79 -12.43
N VAL A 490 10.52 -26.53 -13.53
CA VAL A 490 10.11 -25.99 -14.84
C VAL A 490 8.71 -25.40 -14.74
N LEU A 491 7.73 -26.17 -14.26
CA LEU A 491 6.34 -25.73 -14.16
C LEU A 491 6.19 -24.51 -13.24
N LEU A 492 6.84 -24.51 -12.06
CA LEU A 492 6.77 -23.38 -11.14
C LEU A 492 7.33 -22.10 -11.77
N ARG A 493 8.46 -22.21 -12.49
CA ARG A 493 9.09 -21.07 -13.15
C ARG A 493 8.21 -20.50 -14.27
N ILE A 494 7.59 -21.37 -15.07
CA ILE A 494 6.70 -20.97 -16.16
C ILE A 494 5.45 -20.30 -15.59
N ILE A 495 4.79 -20.91 -14.61
CA ILE A 495 3.62 -20.32 -13.92
C ILE A 495 3.98 -18.94 -13.36
N ASP A 496 5.10 -18.81 -12.64
CA ASP A 496 5.50 -17.54 -12.04
C ASP A 496 5.80 -16.46 -13.08
N GLN A 497 6.35 -16.84 -14.23
CA GLN A 497 6.59 -15.89 -15.32
C GLN A 497 5.28 -15.46 -15.99
N ARG A 498 4.47 -16.42 -16.46
CA ARG A 498 3.22 -16.17 -17.17
C ARG A 498 2.20 -15.45 -16.30
N TRP A 499 2.15 -15.77 -15.01
CA TRP A 499 1.27 -15.07 -14.07
C TRP A 499 1.65 -13.61 -13.86
N ARG A 500 2.95 -13.27 -13.78
CA ARG A 500 3.37 -11.86 -13.70
C ARG A 500 3.04 -11.08 -14.97
N GLU A 501 3.25 -11.70 -16.14
CA GLU A 501 2.86 -11.14 -17.43
C GLU A 501 1.35 -10.87 -17.45
N HIS A 502 0.54 -11.85 -17.03
CA HIS A 502 -0.91 -11.70 -16.92
C HIS A 502 -1.34 -10.60 -15.94
N LEU A 503 -0.73 -10.50 -14.75
CA LEU A 503 -1.04 -9.43 -13.79
C LEU A 503 -0.81 -8.03 -14.38
N TYR A 504 0.21 -7.89 -15.21
CA TYR A 504 0.53 -6.64 -15.90
C TYR A 504 -0.49 -6.30 -16.97
N GLU A 505 -0.86 -7.27 -17.81
CA GLU A 505 -1.92 -7.09 -18.80
C GLU A 505 -3.28 -6.80 -18.14
N MET A 506 -3.56 -7.41 -16.99
CA MET A 506 -4.77 -7.14 -16.21
C MET A 506 -4.78 -5.72 -15.63
N ASP A 507 -3.66 -5.21 -15.12
CA ASP A 507 -3.58 -3.81 -14.66
C ASP A 507 -3.92 -2.84 -15.82
N TYR A 508 -3.46 -3.14 -17.02
CA TYR A 508 -3.76 -2.36 -18.22
C TYR A 508 -5.19 -2.44 -18.69
N LEU A 509 -5.76 -3.65 -18.72
CA LEU A 509 -7.16 -3.84 -19.02
C LEU A 509 -8.03 -3.00 -18.06
N ARG A 510 -7.66 -2.92 -16.77
CA ARG A 510 -8.43 -2.21 -15.74
C ARG A 510 -8.52 -0.72 -16.02
N GLU A 511 -7.46 -0.13 -16.55
CA GLU A 511 -7.45 1.28 -16.91
C GLU A 511 -8.32 1.58 -18.13
N GLY A 512 -8.25 0.73 -19.16
CA GLY A 512 -8.99 0.90 -20.40
C GLY A 512 -10.49 0.59 -20.28
N ILE A 513 -10.88 -0.31 -19.38
CA ILE A 513 -12.25 -0.85 -19.32
C ILE A 513 -13.30 0.22 -18.97
N HIS A 514 -12.91 1.25 -18.21
CA HIS A 514 -13.81 2.33 -17.81
C HIS A 514 -14.32 3.15 -19.01
N LEU A 515 -13.55 3.20 -20.10
CA LEU A 515 -13.96 3.88 -21.33
C LEU A 515 -15.08 3.15 -22.07
N ARG A 516 -15.26 1.84 -21.85
CA ARG A 516 -16.37 1.07 -22.44
C ARG A 516 -17.73 1.45 -21.86
N GLY A 517 -17.74 2.01 -20.65
CA GLY A 517 -18.96 2.57 -20.04
C GLY A 517 -19.60 3.70 -20.87
N ILE A 518 -18.81 4.40 -21.71
CA ILE A 518 -19.32 5.43 -22.64
C ILE A 518 -20.23 4.79 -23.71
N GLY A 519 -19.97 3.53 -24.08
CA GLY A 519 -20.76 2.77 -25.05
C GLY A 519 -21.98 2.05 -24.47
N GLN A 520 -22.44 2.40 -23.26
CA GLN A 520 -23.55 1.75 -22.54
C GLN A 520 -23.34 0.25 -22.25
N LYS A 521 -22.10 -0.24 -22.29
CA LYS A 521 -21.75 -1.58 -21.81
C LYS A 521 -21.34 -1.52 -20.34
N ASP A 522 -21.67 -2.55 -19.57
CA ASP A 522 -21.23 -2.67 -18.18
C ASP A 522 -19.71 -2.97 -18.13
N PRO A 523 -18.87 -2.06 -17.60
CA PRO A 523 -17.42 -2.26 -17.55
C PRO A 523 -17.00 -3.50 -16.75
N VAL A 524 -17.77 -3.89 -15.72
CA VAL A 524 -17.41 -5.04 -14.87
C VAL A 524 -17.64 -6.35 -15.62
N ALA A 525 -18.71 -6.45 -16.40
CA ALA A 525 -18.97 -7.62 -17.22
C ALA A 525 -17.91 -7.79 -18.32
N GLU A 526 -17.50 -6.68 -18.95
CA GLU A 526 -16.43 -6.67 -19.96
C GLU A 526 -15.07 -7.04 -19.34
N TRP A 527 -14.77 -6.51 -18.14
CA TRP A 527 -13.60 -6.89 -17.34
C TRP A 527 -13.56 -8.40 -17.04
N GLN A 528 -14.70 -8.96 -16.64
CA GLN A 528 -14.80 -10.38 -16.33
C GLN A 528 -14.58 -11.25 -17.57
N ARG A 529 -15.20 -10.90 -18.70
CA ARG A 529 -15.06 -11.66 -19.94
C ARG A 529 -13.62 -11.61 -20.46
N GLU A 530 -13.08 -10.42 -20.67
CA GLU A 530 -11.73 -10.28 -21.24
C GLU A 530 -10.66 -10.80 -20.29
N GLY A 531 -10.82 -10.56 -18.99
CA GLY A 531 -9.93 -11.14 -17.99
C GLY A 531 -9.97 -12.66 -17.96
N PHE A 532 -11.12 -13.28 -18.21
CA PHE A 532 -11.25 -14.74 -18.32
C PHE A 532 -10.60 -15.29 -19.59
N ASP A 533 -10.81 -14.62 -20.73
CA ASP A 533 -10.20 -15.02 -22.02
C ASP A 533 -8.67 -14.95 -21.93
N MET A 534 -8.13 -13.85 -21.38
CA MET A 534 -6.69 -13.68 -21.14
C MET A 534 -6.14 -14.74 -20.16
N PHE A 535 -6.87 -15.04 -19.09
CA PHE A 535 -6.46 -16.05 -18.12
C PHE A 535 -6.44 -17.47 -18.73
N SER A 536 -7.42 -17.80 -19.57
CA SER A 536 -7.49 -19.09 -20.26
C SER A 536 -6.34 -19.24 -21.24
N SER A 537 -6.08 -18.22 -22.06
CA SER A 537 -4.93 -18.21 -22.98
C SER A 537 -3.58 -18.29 -22.25
N MET A 538 -3.46 -17.63 -21.08
CA MET A 538 -2.28 -17.75 -20.23
C MET A 538 -2.10 -19.19 -19.74
N LEU A 539 -3.16 -19.87 -19.27
CA LEU A 539 -3.08 -21.26 -18.82
C LEU A 539 -2.68 -22.21 -19.96
N GLU A 540 -3.28 -22.05 -21.15
CA GLU A 540 -2.90 -22.83 -22.33
C GLU A 540 -1.42 -22.64 -22.68
N SER A 541 -0.94 -21.39 -22.63
CA SER A 541 0.47 -21.07 -22.86
C SER A 541 1.38 -21.72 -21.81
N VAL A 542 0.97 -21.75 -20.54
CA VAL A 542 1.72 -22.42 -19.45
C VAL A 542 1.87 -23.91 -19.76
N TYR A 543 0.82 -24.60 -20.20
CA TYR A 543 0.85 -26.02 -20.47
C TYR A 543 1.68 -26.35 -21.72
N SER A 544 1.52 -25.58 -22.79
CA SER A 544 2.34 -25.71 -24.00
C SER A 544 3.83 -25.50 -23.72
N ASP A 545 4.17 -24.41 -23.01
CA ASP A 545 5.55 -24.15 -22.61
C ASP A 545 6.09 -25.26 -21.71
N PHE A 546 5.29 -25.76 -20.77
CA PHE A 546 5.70 -26.83 -19.87
C PHE A 546 6.11 -28.09 -20.66
N VAL A 547 5.31 -28.53 -21.63
CA VAL A 547 5.67 -29.68 -22.48
C VAL A 547 6.96 -29.40 -23.24
N LYS A 548 7.07 -28.23 -23.90
CA LYS A 548 8.28 -27.81 -24.64
C LYS A 548 9.53 -27.89 -23.77
N TYR A 549 9.50 -27.30 -22.57
CA TYR A 549 10.65 -27.27 -21.67
C TYR A 549 10.93 -28.61 -21.00
N ALA A 550 9.91 -29.35 -20.56
CA ALA A 550 10.07 -30.65 -19.90
C ALA A 550 10.65 -31.71 -20.84
N MET A 551 10.27 -31.68 -22.13
CA MET A 551 10.74 -32.61 -23.16
C MET A 551 12.15 -32.29 -23.70
N HIS A 552 12.64 -31.07 -23.49
CA HIS A 552 13.95 -30.60 -23.98
C HIS A 552 14.97 -30.33 -22.87
N ALA A 553 14.58 -30.29 -21.59
CA ALA A 553 15.49 -29.93 -20.50
C ALA A 553 16.75 -30.83 -20.48
N GLU A 554 17.92 -30.24 -20.65
CA GLU A 554 19.19 -30.95 -20.45
C GLU A 554 19.56 -30.91 -18.97
N VAL A 555 19.55 -32.05 -18.29
CA VAL A 555 19.98 -32.14 -16.89
C VAL A 555 21.48 -32.40 -16.86
N VAL A 556 22.25 -31.40 -16.45
CA VAL A 556 23.66 -31.62 -16.09
C VAL A 556 23.67 -32.31 -14.73
N ILE A 557 23.79 -33.64 -14.75
CA ILE A 557 24.08 -34.40 -13.54
C ILE A 557 25.49 -34.00 -13.11
N ALA A 558 25.60 -33.15 -12.10
CA ALA A 558 26.88 -32.88 -11.46
C ALA A 558 27.32 -34.16 -10.75
N ASP A 559 28.16 -34.95 -11.43
CA ASP A 559 28.78 -36.15 -10.87
C ASP A 559 29.42 -35.82 -9.52
N GLY A 560 29.14 -36.68 -8.54
CA GLY A 560 29.49 -36.46 -7.14
C GLY A 560 30.98 -36.22 -6.89
N GLN A 561 31.35 -34.95 -6.79
CA GLN A 561 32.40 -34.44 -5.90
C GLN A 561 31.96 -33.11 -5.31
N ARG A 562 31.10 -33.16 -4.27
CA ARG A 562 31.03 -32.07 -3.29
C ARG A 562 32.28 -32.16 -2.41
N SER A 563 33.39 -31.65 -2.93
CA SER A 563 34.44 -31.07 -2.08
C SER A 563 33.79 -29.90 -1.34
N GLY A 564 33.78 -29.97 -0.02
CA GLY A 564 33.16 -28.95 0.81
C GLY A 564 33.80 -27.60 0.56
N ASP A 565 33.02 -26.67 0.01
CA ASP A 565 33.20 -25.26 0.22
C ASP A 565 31.84 -24.68 0.62
N GLY A 566 31.81 -24.13 1.83
CA GLY A 566 30.59 -23.73 2.52
C GLY A 566 29.96 -22.52 1.85
N LEU A 567 28.88 -22.75 1.11
CA LEU A 567 27.88 -21.71 0.87
C LEU A 567 27.04 -21.56 2.14
N THR A 568 27.39 -20.56 2.93
CA THR A 568 26.59 -20.02 4.02
C THR A 568 25.24 -19.57 3.45
N TYR A 569 24.22 -20.39 3.61
CA TYR A 569 22.84 -19.96 3.51
C TYR A 569 22.52 -19.18 4.79
N SER A 570 22.41 -17.86 4.69
CA SER A 570 21.82 -17.05 5.77
C SER A 570 20.30 -17.29 5.77
N SER A 571 19.88 -18.46 6.25
CA SER A 571 18.54 -18.69 6.76
C SER A 571 18.51 -18.16 8.18
N SER A 572 17.78 -17.08 8.42
CA SER A 572 17.39 -16.66 9.76
C SER A 572 15.96 -17.10 10.00
N ASP A 573 15.76 -18.39 10.27
CA ASP A 573 14.62 -18.85 11.06
C ASP A 573 15.17 -19.57 12.29
N SER A 574 15.12 -18.86 13.42
CA SER A 574 15.26 -19.44 14.75
C SER A 574 14.27 -18.74 15.65
N ASN A 575 13.34 -19.55 16.15
CA ASN A 575 12.34 -19.27 17.16
C ASN A 575 12.73 -18.15 18.15
N PRO A 576 11.84 -17.16 18.42
CA PRO A 576 12.11 -16.12 19.40
C PRO A 576 11.83 -16.65 20.81
N GLN A 577 12.88 -16.83 21.60
CA GLN A 577 12.77 -16.93 23.06
C GLN A 577 13.61 -15.81 23.71
N LEU A 578 12.86 -14.81 24.16
CA LEU A 578 13.08 -13.71 25.10
C LEU A 578 14.48 -13.44 25.73
N SER A 579 14.94 -12.22 25.44
CA SER A 579 15.52 -11.17 26.33
C SER A 579 17.01 -11.26 26.75
N PRO A 580 17.67 -10.12 27.10
CA PRO A 580 17.19 -8.72 27.13
C PRO A 580 18.06 -7.66 26.41
N ALA A 581 17.44 -6.50 26.20
CA ALA A 581 17.94 -5.31 25.51
C ALA A 581 18.67 -4.30 26.42
N ALA A 582 19.65 -3.61 25.83
CA ALA A 582 20.20 -2.29 26.15
C ALA A 582 20.95 -1.84 24.87
N ALA A 583 20.90 -0.64 24.29
CA ALA A 583 20.43 0.70 24.65
C ALA A 583 20.18 1.48 23.31
N PRO A 584 19.54 2.67 23.31
CA PRO A 584 19.07 3.32 22.08
C PRO A 584 20.17 4.12 21.34
N PRO A 585 20.18 4.18 19.99
CA PRO A 585 21.11 5.05 19.26
C PRO A 585 20.62 6.50 19.27
N LYS A 586 21.57 7.39 19.59
CA LYS A 586 21.45 8.84 19.47
C LYS A 586 21.55 9.28 17.99
N SER A 587 20.67 10.22 17.63
CA SER A 587 20.82 11.31 16.65
C SER A 587 21.88 11.18 15.54
N VAL A 588 21.42 11.17 14.28
CA VAL A 588 22.25 11.36 13.08
C VAL A 588 22.43 12.85 12.80
N ALA A 589 23.69 13.29 12.78
CA ALA A 589 24.21 14.43 12.03
C ALA A 589 25.68 14.12 11.66
N PRO A 590 26.28 14.82 10.70
CA PRO A 590 26.52 14.38 9.34
C PRO A 590 27.89 13.72 9.11
N ASN A 591 27.93 12.89 8.06
CA ASN A 591 29.04 12.28 7.33
C ASN A 591 30.48 12.74 7.73
N GLN A 592 31.27 11.83 8.33
CA GLN A 592 32.72 11.97 8.48
C GLN A 592 33.46 10.90 7.68
N THR A 593 34.07 11.37 6.59
CA THR A 593 35.50 11.21 6.26
C THR A 593 36.27 10.04 6.87
N SER A 594 36.79 9.19 5.98
CA SER A 594 37.82 8.18 6.23
C SER A 594 39.06 8.76 6.92
N LYS A 595 39.50 8.14 8.02
CA LYS A 595 40.79 8.45 8.66
C LYS A 595 41.95 7.98 7.77
N GLN A 596 42.71 8.93 7.25
CA GLN A 596 44.01 8.72 6.61
C GLN A 596 45.14 8.63 7.65
N THR A 597 46.03 7.66 7.45
CA THR A 597 47.31 7.52 8.16
C THR A 597 48.26 8.65 7.73
N GLN A 598 48.86 9.37 8.69
CA GLN A 598 49.80 10.48 8.43
C GLN A 598 51.15 9.98 7.90
N VAL A 599 51.56 10.51 6.75
CA VAL A 599 52.94 10.42 6.23
C VAL A 599 53.58 11.81 6.34
N VAL A 600 54.68 11.92 7.07
CA VAL A 600 55.44 13.18 7.23
C VAL A 600 56.30 13.40 5.99
N LYS A 601 56.11 14.53 5.29
CA LYS A 601 56.87 14.96 4.11
C LYS A 601 58.01 15.92 4.50
N THR A 602 59.20 15.74 3.93
CA THR A 602 60.41 16.54 4.15
C THR A 602 60.32 17.96 3.56
N GLU A 603 61.08 18.91 4.11
CA GLU A 603 61.08 20.35 3.80
C GLU A 603 61.24 20.72 2.30
N GLU A 604 61.86 19.85 1.49
CA GLU A 604 62.00 20.06 0.04
C GLU A 604 60.66 20.02 -0.72
N GLN A 605 59.61 19.42 -0.14
CA GLN A 605 58.28 19.31 -0.76
C GLN A 605 57.36 20.52 -0.49
N LYS A 606 57.86 21.57 0.18
CA LYS A 606 57.09 22.79 0.50
C LYS A 606 57.38 24.00 -0.40
N ILE A 607 58.30 23.89 -1.37
CA ILE A 607 58.63 25.02 -2.26
C ILE A 607 57.57 25.14 -3.37
N GLY A 608 56.89 26.28 -3.41
CA GLY A 608 55.85 26.58 -4.39
C GLY A 608 56.43 26.91 -5.76
N ARG A 609 55.66 26.63 -6.82
CA ARG A 609 56.08 26.77 -8.23
C ARG A 609 56.60 28.17 -8.61
N ASN A 610 56.18 29.22 -7.90
CA ASN A 610 56.56 30.61 -8.15
C ASN A 610 57.62 31.16 -7.17
N ASP A 611 58.07 30.36 -6.20
CA ASP A 611 59.03 30.78 -5.17
C ASP A 611 60.47 30.84 -5.72
N PRO A 612 61.39 31.55 -5.04
CA PRO A 612 62.79 31.60 -5.43
C PRO A 612 63.41 30.19 -5.46
N CYS A 613 64.14 29.88 -6.53
CA CYS A 613 64.75 28.56 -6.67
C CYS A 613 65.89 28.38 -5.66
N HIS A 614 65.88 27.25 -4.95
CA HIS A 614 66.85 26.95 -3.88
C HIS A 614 68.31 26.77 -4.38
N CYS A 615 68.54 26.73 -5.69
CA CYS A 615 69.88 26.65 -6.29
C CYS A 615 70.63 28.00 -6.31
N GLY A 616 70.04 29.08 -5.77
CA GLY A 616 70.70 30.39 -5.67
C GLY A 616 70.77 31.18 -6.98
N SER A 617 70.09 30.74 -8.03
CA SER A 617 70.12 31.38 -9.36
C SER A 617 69.34 32.70 -9.46
N GLY A 618 68.62 33.10 -8.40
CA GLY A 618 67.76 34.29 -8.37
C GLY A 618 66.49 34.20 -9.22
N LYS A 619 66.24 33.08 -9.92
CA LYS A 619 65.04 32.85 -10.75
C LYS A 619 63.96 32.08 -9.98
N LYS A 620 62.69 32.21 -10.40
CA LYS A 620 61.56 31.43 -9.84
C LYS A 620 61.72 29.94 -10.16
N PHE A 621 61.30 29.06 -9.24
CA PHE A 621 61.51 27.61 -9.32
C PHE A 621 61.05 27.00 -10.65
N LYS A 622 59.86 27.34 -11.15
CA LYS A 622 59.33 26.88 -12.46
C LYS A 622 60.15 27.25 -13.70
N HIS A 623 61.11 28.16 -13.57
CA HIS A 623 61.98 28.60 -14.67
C HIS A 623 63.45 28.22 -14.43
N CYS A 624 63.72 27.36 -13.44
CA CYS A 624 65.05 26.84 -13.11
C CYS A 624 64.98 25.33 -12.80
N CYS A 625 65.09 24.91 -11.54
CA CYS A 625 65.10 23.48 -11.17
C CYS A 625 63.73 22.79 -11.28
N GLY A 626 62.63 23.54 -11.45
CA GLY A 626 61.28 23.02 -11.68
C GLY A 626 60.85 23.06 -13.15
N ARG A 627 61.79 23.12 -14.09
CA ARG A 627 61.53 22.91 -15.53
C ARG A 627 61.43 21.43 -15.86
#